data_AF-A0A1Y1VZT2-F1
#
_entry.id   AF-A0A1Y1VZT2-F1
#
_cell.length_a   1.000
_cell.length_b   1.000
_cell.length_c   1.000
_cell.angle_alpha   90.00
_cell.angle_beta   90.00
_cell.angle_gamma   90.00
#
_symmetry.space_group_name_H-M   'P 1'
#
loop_
_entity.id
_entity.type
_entity.pdbx_description
1 polymer ?
#
loop_
_entity_poly.entity_id
_entity_poly.type
_entity_poly.pdbx_seq_one_letter_code
_entity_poly.pdbx_strand_id
1 'polypeptide(L)'
;MVVIVDRFTIEHPFLLSDNRHYPFYVWKNVYRRHWAVRYALTPLYAYAMWAMYQCAKRRQSTLWLLALAACTMAVLVPSPLLEFRYFTVPYFFFRLNCSPPGTRGTVLELAWFAAINALTVWVFLNKPFTWDSEPGRLQRFMW
;
A
#
# COMPACT_ATOMS: atom_id res chain seq x y z
N MET A 1 9.66 7.98 13.67
CA MET A 1 9.18 6.86 12.83
C MET A 1 9.41 5.49 13.48
N VAL A 2 10.63 5.15 13.93
CA VAL A 2 10.89 3.84 14.59
C VAL A 2 9.98 3.59 15.79
N VAL A 3 9.85 4.55 16.71
CA VAL A 3 8.95 4.45 17.88
C VAL A 3 7.48 4.30 17.45
N ILE A 4 7.09 4.92 16.34
CA ILE A 4 5.71 4.82 15.83
C ILE A 4 5.45 3.39 15.34
N VAL A 5 6.39 2.83 14.56
CA VAL A 5 6.30 1.45 14.08
C VAL A 5 6.29 0.46 15.25
N ASP A 6 7.08 0.69 16.29
CA ASP A 6 7.14 -0.19 17.45
C ASP A 6 5.83 -0.21 18.26
N ARG A 7 5.22 0.96 18.48
CA ARG A 7 4.11 1.14 19.42
C ARG A 7 2.73 1.15 18.77
N PHE A 8 2.63 1.45 17.47
CA PHE A 8 1.36 1.65 16.77
C PHE A 8 1.15 0.72 15.58
N THR A 9 1.97 -0.33 15.43
CA THR A 9 1.67 -1.40 14.47
C THR A 9 0.72 -2.41 15.13
N ILE A 10 -0.58 -2.26 14.86
CA ILE A 10 -1.62 -3.17 15.33
C ILE A 10 -1.97 -4.12 14.19
N GLU A 11 -1.77 -5.43 14.39
CA GLU A 11 -2.12 -6.44 13.40
C GLU A 11 -3.56 -6.91 13.63
N HIS A 12 -4.47 -6.62 12.70
CA HIS A 12 -5.84 -7.10 12.80
C HIS A 12 -5.94 -8.58 12.41
N PRO A 13 -6.66 -9.45 13.15
CA PRO A 13 -6.74 -10.88 12.84
C PRO A 13 -7.21 -11.19 11.41
N PHE A 14 -8.14 -10.39 10.88
CA PHE A 14 -8.64 -10.55 9.50
C PHE A 14 -7.53 -10.39 8.45
N LEU A 15 -6.57 -9.48 8.67
CA LEU A 15 -5.41 -9.29 7.78
C LEU A 15 -4.55 -10.56 7.71
N LEU A 16 -4.50 -11.32 8.81
CA LEU A 16 -3.71 -12.54 8.94
C LEU A 16 -4.46 -13.81 8.51
N SER A 17 -5.78 -13.73 8.32
CA SER A 17 -6.60 -14.89 7.93
C SER A 17 -7.03 -14.86 6.46
N ASP A 18 -7.21 -13.68 5.85
CA ASP A 18 -7.75 -13.59 4.50
C ASP A 18 -6.66 -13.69 3.41
N ASN A 19 -6.35 -14.92 3.00
CA ASN A 19 -5.39 -15.24 1.95
C ASN A 19 -5.86 -14.93 0.51
N ARG A 20 -7.04 -14.32 0.33
CA ARG A 20 -7.48 -13.82 -0.98
C ARG A 20 -6.88 -12.45 -1.31
N HIS A 21 -6.33 -11.76 -0.30
CA HIS A 21 -6.01 -10.35 -0.41
C HIS A 21 -4.51 -10.04 -0.45
N TYR A 22 -4.11 -8.99 -1.17
CA TYR A 22 -2.69 -8.59 -1.26
C TYR A 22 -2.03 -8.35 0.10
N PRO A 23 -2.65 -7.57 1.01
CA PRO A 23 -2.08 -7.23 2.30
C PRO A 23 -1.69 -8.47 3.12
N PHE A 24 -2.45 -9.58 3.01
CA PHE A 24 -2.10 -10.84 3.67
C PHE A 24 -0.71 -11.35 3.25
N TYR A 25 -0.40 -11.38 1.95
CA TYR A 25 0.89 -11.88 1.48
C TYR A 25 2.03 -10.92 1.79
N VAL A 26 1.80 -9.61 1.73
CA VAL A 26 2.80 -8.61 2.14
C VAL A 26 3.10 -8.78 3.63
N TRP A 27 2.07 -8.95 4.46
CA TRP A 27 2.24 -9.11 5.90
C TRP A 27 2.92 -10.43 6.25
N LYS A 28 2.49 -11.54 5.64
CA LYS A 28 3.02 -12.89 5.87
C LYS A 28 4.46 -13.04 5.36
N ASN A 29 4.73 -12.62 4.12
CA ASN A 29 5.99 -12.95 3.43
C ASN A 29 7.07 -11.87 3.60
N VAL A 30 6.69 -10.62 3.86
CA VAL A 30 7.63 -9.50 4.00
C VAL A 30 7.67 -9.02 5.45
N TYR A 31 6.54 -8.53 5.97
CA TYR A 31 6.52 -7.84 7.26
C TYR A 31 6.87 -8.77 8.43
N ARG A 32 6.27 -9.97 8.49
CA ARG A 32 6.52 -10.99 9.52
C ARG A 32 7.69 -11.92 9.21
N ARG A 33 8.43 -11.69 8.11
CA ARG A 33 9.57 -12.54 7.71
C ARG A 33 10.66 -12.58 8.78
N HIS A 34 10.97 -11.43 9.37
CA HIS A 34 11.95 -11.27 10.42
C HIS A 34 11.64 -10.03 11.26
N TRP A 35 11.87 -10.07 12.57
CA TRP A 35 11.54 -8.98 13.51
C TRP A 35 12.20 -7.64 13.15
N ALA A 36 13.35 -7.67 12.45
CA ALA A 36 14.07 -6.48 12.02
C ALA A 36 13.45 -5.78 10.80
N VAL A 37 12.65 -6.49 9.98
CA VAL A 37 12.12 -5.96 8.71
C VAL A 37 11.25 -4.72 8.94
N ARG A 38 10.39 -4.74 9.97
CA ARG A 38 9.55 -3.58 10.34
C ARG A 38 10.37 -2.30 10.55
N TYR A 39 11.54 -2.42 11.16
CA TYR A 39 12.42 -1.29 11.42
C TYR A 39 13.24 -0.92 10.17
N ALA A 40 13.68 -1.91 9.40
CA ALA A 40 14.38 -1.70 8.14
C ALA A 40 13.53 -0.97 7.09
N LEU A 41 12.20 -1.08 7.16
CA LEU A 41 11.27 -0.33 6.30
C LEU A 41 11.10 1.14 6.73
N THR A 42 11.51 1.52 7.94
CA THR A 42 11.42 2.90 8.45
C THR A 42 12.07 3.96 7.54
N PRO A 43 13.33 3.79 7.08
CA PRO A 43 13.94 4.74 6.15
C PRO A 43 13.18 4.84 4.82
N LEU A 44 12.59 3.74 4.33
CA LEU A 44 11.78 3.75 3.12
C LEU A 44 10.50 4.60 3.31
N TYR A 45 9.81 4.45 4.45
CA TYR A 45 8.65 5.28 4.78
C TYR A 45 9.01 6.76 4.89
N ALA A 46 10.13 7.07 5.56
CA ALA A 46 10.61 8.45 5.69
C ALA A 46 10.97 9.05 4.32
N TYR A 47 11.65 8.29 3.47
CA TYR A 47 11.98 8.72 2.11
C TYR A 47 10.73 8.94 1.27
N ALA A 48 9.76 8.03 1.30
CA ALA A 48 8.50 8.17 0.56
C ALA A 48 7.73 9.43 1.00
N MET A 49 7.60 9.66 2.30
CA MET A 49 6.95 10.85 2.85
C MET A 49 7.68 12.13 2.45
N TRP A 50 9.01 12.13 2.52
CA TRP A 50 9.83 13.26 2.05
C TRP A 50 9.65 13.51 0.56
N ALA A 51 9.73 12.47 -0.29
CA ALA A 51 9.56 12.59 -1.73
C ALA A 51 8.17 13.13 -2.10
N MET A 52 7.12 12.66 -1.42
CA MET A 52 5.76 13.18 -1.59
C MET A 52 5.66 14.66 -1.21
N TYR A 53 6.24 15.05 -0.07
CA TYR A 53 6.29 16.45 0.35
C TYR A 53 7.03 17.34 -0.65
N GLN A 54 8.21 16.90 -1.13
CA GLN A 54 8.99 17.64 -2.13
C GLN A 54 8.22 17.82 -3.45
N CYS A 55 7.41 16.82 -3.83
CA CYS A 55 6.59 16.88 -5.03
C CYS A 55 5.44 17.88 -4.87
N ALA A 56 4.68 17.78 -3.77
CA ALA A 56 3.48 18.58 -3.59
C ALA A 56 3.76 20.04 -3.21
N LYS A 57 4.83 20.33 -2.44
CA LYS A 57 5.20 21.70 -2.06
C LYS A 57 5.55 22.61 -3.25
N ARG A 58 5.88 22.03 -4.42
CA ARG A 58 6.18 22.79 -5.64
C ARG A 58 4.96 23.53 -6.18
N ARG A 59 3.76 23.03 -5.90
CA ARG A 59 2.51 23.53 -6.47
C ARG A 59 1.47 23.96 -5.42
N GLN A 60 1.56 23.42 -4.22
CA GLN A 60 0.54 23.61 -3.17
C GLN A 60 1.10 24.32 -1.94
N SER A 61 0.23 25.03 -1.23
CA SER A 61 0.57 25.71 0.02
C SER A 61 0.72 24.71 1.18
N THR A 62 1.43 25.11 2.24
CA THR A 62 1.58 24.28 3.45
C THR A 62 0.23 23.96 4.09
N LEU A 63 -0.73 24.90 4.08
CA LEU A 63 -2.08 24.68 4.61
C LEU A 63 -2.80 23.55 3.85
N TRP A 64 -2.67 23.54 2.52
CA TRP A 64 -3.27 22.49 1.69
C TRP A 64 -2.68 21.11 2.01
N LEU A 65 -1.35 21.03 2.22
CA LEU A 65 -0.69 19.78 2.62
C LEU A 65 -1.15 19.28 3.99
N LEU A 66 -1.32 20.19 4.94
CA LEU A 66 -1.85 19.85 6.27
C LEU A 66 -3.30 19.38 6.18
N ALA A 67 -4.12 20.03 5.35
CA ALA A 67 -5.50 19.60 5.11
C ALA A 67 -5.56 18.21 4.46
N LEU A 68 -4.74 17.95 3.44
CA LEU A 68 -4.64 16.63 2.82
C LEU A 68 -4.22 15.56 3.83
N ALA A 69 -3.21 15.85 4.66
CA ALA A 69 -2.76 14.93 5.71
C ALA A 69 -3.86 14.67 6.74
N ALA A 70 -4.56 15.70 7.21
CA ALA A 70 -5.66 15.57 8.17
C ALA A 70 -6.81 14.73 7.60
N CYS A 71 -7.26 15.01 6.38
CA CYS A 71 -8.30 14.23 5.70
C CYS A 71 -7.86 12.78 5.46
N THR A 72 -6.60 12.57 5.07
CA THR A 72 -6.05 11.21 4.87
C THR A 72 -6.03 10.43 6.19
N MET A 73 -5.61 11.06 7.29
CA MET A 73 -5.66 10.43 8.61
C MET A 73 -7.10 10.13 9.04
N ALA A 74 -8.04 11.05 8.81
CA ALA A 74 -9.45 10.86 9.15
C ALA A 74 -10.09 9.66 8.43
N VAL A 75 -9.64 9.34 7.21
CA VAL A 75 -10.11 8.15 6.47
C VAL A 75 -9.36 6.88 6.87
N LEU A 76 -8.02 6.96 7.00
CA LEU A 76 -7.19 5.75 7.14
C LEU A 76 -7.03 5.27 8.58
N VAL A 77 -6.95 6.18 9.56
CA VAL A 77 -6.75 5.81 10.98
C VAL A 77 -7.92 5.02 11.57
N PRO A 78 -9.20 5.38 11.33
CA PRO A 78 -10.31 4.59 11.87
C PRO A 78 -10.57 3.31 11.08
N SER A 79 -9.95 3.12 9.90
CA SER A 79 -10.12 1.89 9.14
C SER A 79 -9.43 0.73 9.87
N PRO A 80 -10.17 -0.31 10.32
CA PRO A 80 -9.60 -1.42 11.07
C PRO A 80 -8.74 -2.35 10.20
N LEU A 81 -8.82 -2.18 8.88
CA LEU A 81 -8.20 -3.04 7.90
C LEU A 81 -7.29 -2.23 6.99
N LEU A 82 -6.13 -2.81 6.69
CA LEU A 82 -5.22 -2.29 5.68
C LEU A 82 -5.59 -2.91 4.33
N GLU A 83 -6.21 -2.12 3.45
CA GLU A 83 -6.42 -2.49 2.05
C GLU A 83 -5.97 -1.37 1.13
N PHE A 84 -5.38 -1.73 -0.02
CA PHE A 84 -4.87 -0.74 -0.98
C PHE A 84 -5.96 0.21 -1.48
N ARG A 85 -7.22 -0.24 -1.55
CA ARG A 85 -8.34 0.57 -2.05
C ARG A 85 -8.61 1.82 -1.20
N TYR A 86 -8.29 1.79 0.09
CA TYR A 86 -8.50 2.94 0.98
C TYR A 86 -7.55 4.10 0.65
N PHE A 87 -6.42 3.80 0.02
CA PHE A 87 -5.43 4.79 -0.37
C PHE A 87 -5.74 5.45 -1.72
N THR A 88 -6.67 4.89 -2.51
CA THR A 88 -6.99 5.36 -3.86
C THR A 88 -7.38 6.84 -3.89
N VAL A 89 -8.31 7.26 -3.04
CA VAL A 89 -8.80 8.64 -3.01
C VAL A 89 -7.69 9.62 -2.55
N PRO A 90 -7.04 9.43 -1.38
CA PRO A 90 -5.91 10.28 -0.98
C PRO A 90 -4.80 10.36 -2.05
N TYR A 91 -4.49 9.24 -2.68
CA TYR A 91 -3.45 9.17 -3.71
C TYR A 91 -3.82 9.96 -4.98
N PHE A 92 -5.05 9.87 -5.47
CA PHE A 92 -5.48 10.65 -6.63
C PHE A 92 -5.49 12.15 -6.33
N PHE A 93 -6.02 12.57 -5.18
CA PHE A 93 -5.97 13.97 -4.76
C PHE A 93 -4.53 14.49 -4.67
N PHE A 94 -3.62 13.69 -4.11
CA PHE A 94 -2.19 14.01 -4.09
C PHE A 94 -1.62 14.17 -5.50
N ARG A 95 -1.81 13.17 -6.39
CA ARG A 95 -1.21 13.15 -7.74
C ARG A 95 -1.74 14.25 -8.65
N LEU A 96 -3.04 14.54 -8.62
CA LEU A 96 -3.66 15.61 -9.42
C LEU A 96 -3.11 16.99 -9.05
N ASN A 97 -2.65 17.15 -7.80
CA ASN A 97 -2.13 18.42 -7.28
C ASN A 97 -0.60 18.50 -7.29
N CYS A 98 0.07 17.49 -7.84
CA CYS A 98 1.51 17.48 -8.07
C CYS A 98 1.85 17.90 -9.51
N SER A 99 3.11 18.26 -9.76
CA SER A 99 3.59 18.44 -11.14
C SER A 99 3.60 17.09 -11.86
N PRO A 100 3.07 17.00 -13.09
CA PRO A 100 3.12 15.75 -13.85
C PRO A 100 4.57 15.36 -14.13
N PRO A 101 4.91 14.06 -14.10
CA PRO A 101 6.23 13.62 -14.52
C PRO A 101 6.44 13.94 -16.02
N GLY A 102 7.68 14.12 -16.42
CA GLY A 102 8.02 14.19 -17.85
C GLY A 102 7.74 12.85 -18.55
N THR A 103 7.74 12.85 -19.89
CA THR A 103 7.37 11.68 -20.71
C THR A 103 8.06 10.38 -20.29
N ARG A 104 9.37 10.43 -19.99
CA ARG A 104 10.12 9.25 -19.50
C ARG A 104 9.54 8.71 -18.18
N GLY A 105 9.22 9.60 -17.24
CA GLY A 105 8.62 9.22 -15.96
C GLY A 105 7.23 8.61 -16.17
N THR A 106 6.40 9.19 -17.03
CA THR A 106 5.08 8.65 -17.38
C THR A 106 5.18 7.25 -18.00
N VAL A 107 6.12 7.03 -18.92
CA VAL A 107 6.34 5.72 -19.54
C VAL A 107 6.81 4.68 -18.52
N LEU A 108 7.73 5.06 -17.62
CA LEU A 108 8.20 4.17 -16.56
C LEU A 108 7.08 3.82 -15.58
N GLU A 109 6.26 4.80 -15.19
CA GLU A 109 5.09 4.57 -14.34
C GLU A 109 4.06 3.66 -15.02
N LEU A 110 3.80 3.86 -16.31
CA LEU A 110 2.89 3.00 -17.09
C LEU A 110 3.44 1.58 -17.21
N ALA A 111 4.73 1.42 -17.52
CA ALA A 111 5.37 0.11 -17.61
C ALA A 111 5.33 -0.61 -16.26
N TRP A 112 5.60 0.09 -15.17
CA TRP A 112 5.51 -0.44 -13.81
C TRP A 112 4.08 -0.88 -13.45
N PHE A 113 3.09 -0.04 -13.75
CA PHE A 113 1.69 -0.37 -13.55
C PHE A 113 1.27 -1.60 -14.36
N ALA A 114 1.64 -1.66 -15.64
CA ALA A 114 1.34 -2.79 -16.51
C ALA A 114 2.01 -4.09 -16.01
N ALA A 115 3.27 -4.01 -15.54
CA ALA A 115 3.99 -5.15 -14.98
C ALA A 115 3.32 -5.70 -13.72
N ILE A 116 2.90 -4.83 -12.78
CA ILE A 116 2.17 -5.25 -11.59
C ILE A 116 0.85 -5.92 -11.97
N ASN A 117 0.08 -5.36 -12.90
CA ASN A 117 -1.18 -5.94 -13.35
C ASN A 117 -0.97 -7.29 -14.05
N ALA A 118 0.03 -7.40 -14.92
CA ALA A 118 0.38 -8.66 -15.56
C ALA A 118 0.77 -9.74 -14.55
N LEU A 119 1.57 -9.39 -13.54
CA LEU A 119 1.92 -10.29 -12.44
C LEU A 119 0.69 -10.69 -11.62
N THR A 120 -0.20 -9.73 -11.33
CA THR A 120 -1.48 -9.97 -10.62
C THR A 120 -2.30 -11.03 -11.34
N VAL A 121 -2.52 -10.84 -12.65
CA VAL A 121 -3.28 -11.76 -13.49
C VAL A 121 -2.60 -13.11 -13.56
N TRP A 122 -1.27 -13.15 -13.69
CA TRP A 122 -0.52 -14.40 -13.69
C TRP A 122 -0.68 -15.18 -12.39
N VAL A 123 -0.60 -14.52 -11.22
CA VAL A 123 -0.84 -15.16 -9.91
C VAL A 123 -2.28 -15.66 -9.81
N PHE A 124 -3.27 -14.85 -10.19
CA PHE A 124 -4.68 -15.23 -10.18
C PHE A 124 -4.96 -16.48 -11.02
N LEU A 125 -4.30 -16.61 -12.17
CA LEU A 125 -4.48 -17.74 -13.08
C LEU A 125 -3.75 -19.01 -12.61
N ASN A 126 -2.50 -18.87 -12.13
CA ASN A 126 -1.58 -20.00 -11.93
C ASN A 126 -1.42 -20.44 -10.47
N LYS A 127 -1.90 -19.66 -9.50
CA LYS A 127 -1.74 -19.94 -8.06
C LYS A 127 -3.09 -20.00 -7.32
N PRO A 128 -4.03 -20.89 -7.71
CA PRO A 128 -5.21 -21.15 -6.89
C PRO A 128 -4.81 -21.84 -5.58
N PHE A 129 -5.65 -21.70 -4.56
CA PHE A 129 -5.48 -22.38 -3.28
C PHE A 129 -6.80 -23.00 -2.83
N THR A 130 -6.75 -23.85 -1.81
CA THR A 130 -7.94 -24.44 -1.18
C THR A 130 -7.88 -24.13 0.32
N TRP A 131 -9.05 -24.07 0.96
CA TRP A 131 -9.11 -23.97 2.43
C TRP A 131 -9.38 -25.34 3.02
N ASP A 132 -8.81 -25.58 4.20
CA ASP A 132 -9.04 -26.83 4.94
C ASP A 132 -10.54 -27.04 5.26
N SER A 133 -11.30 -25.96 5.41
CA SER A 133 -12.75 -25.98 5.62
C SER A 133 -13.56 -26.32 4.36
N GLU A 134 -13.01 -26.10 3.16
CA GLU A 134 -13.65 -26.41 1.88
C GLU A 134 -12.71 -27.21 0.95
N PRO A 135 -12.42 -28.48 1.28
CA PRO A 135 -11.51 -29.30 0.50
C PRO A 135 -11.99 -29.44 -0.96
N GLY A 136 -11.06 -29.27 -1.90
CA GLY A 136 -11.33 -29.43 -3.34
C GLY A 136 -11.99 -28.24 -4.03
N ARG A 137 -12.42 -27.20 -3.31
CA ARG A 137 -12.91 -25.96 -3.91
C ARG A 137 -11.76 -24.99 -4.16
N LEU A 138 -11.42 -24.79 -5.43
CA LEU A 138 -10.38 -23.85 -5.83
C LEU A 138 -10.82 -22.42 -5.58
N GLN A 139 -10.16 -21.77 -4.64
CA GLN A 139 -10.23 -20.35 -4.38
C GLN A 139 -9.10 -19.64 -5.12
N ARG A 140 -9.29 -18.35 -5.40
CA ARG A 140 -8.31 -17.54 -6.12
C ARG A 140 -7.99 -16.26 -5.37
N PHE A 141 -6.76 -15.83 -5.59
CA PHE A 141 -6.26 -14.55 -5.17
C PHE A 141 -6.85 -13.43 -6.03
N MET A 142 -7.83 -12.68 -5.54
CA MET A 142 -8.26 -11.44 -6.19
C MET A 142 -8.84 -10.55 -5.11
N TRP A 143 -7.96 -9.77 -4.47
CA TRP A 143 -8.15 -8.45 -3.87
C TRP A 143 -6.96 -8.12 -2.96
#